data_AF-A0A7J3SCM6-F1
#
_entry.id   AF-A0A7J3SCM6-F1
#
_cell.length_a   1.000
_cell.length_b   1.000
_cell.length_c   1.000
_cell.angle_alpha   90.00
_cell.angle_beta   90.00
_cell.angle_gamma   90.00
#
_symmetry.space_group_name_H-M   'P 1'
#
loop_
_entity.id
_entity.type
_entity.pdbx_description
1 polymer ?
#
loop_
_entity_poly.entity_id
_entity_poly.type
_entity_poly.pdbx_seq_one_letter_code
_entity_poly.pdbx_strand_id
1 'polypeptide(L)'
;MDRNYLHIILLAVLITIATSSLAALGESRLDAYISVFTLIYFASTAIIRPRRRTIDFLSIALLAVFSYIVALKVMEVLIKP
;
A
#
# COMPACT_ATOMS: atom_id res chain seq x y z
N MET A 1 24.59 -1.50 6.95
CA MET A 1 23.54 -1.72 5.93
C MET A 1 22.87 -0.39 5.66
N ASP A 2 22.88 0.09 4.42
CA ASP A 2 22.21 1.35 4.09
C ASP A 2 20.71 1.23 4.34
N ARG A 3 20.12 2.25 4.98
CA ARG A 3 18.68 2.32 5.28
C ARG A 3 17.79 2.11 4.04
N ASN A 4 18.30 2.43 2.85
CA ASN A 4 17.59 2.18 1.59
C ASN A 4 17.44 0.70 1.25
N TYR A 5 18.49 -0.11 1.42
CA TYR A 5 18.40 -1.56 1.16
C TYR A 5 17.44 -2.24 2.13
N LEU A 6 17.49 -1.84 3.42
CA LEU A 6 16.53 -2.31 4.42
C LEU A 6 15.08 -1.98 4.05
N HIS A 7 14.83 -0.77 3.54
CA HIS A 7 13.50 -0.37 3.09
C HIS A 7 13.00 -1.19 1.89
N ILE A 8 13.87 -1.44 0.90
CA ILE A 8 13.50 -2.20 -0.30
C ILE A 8 13.22 -3.67 0.06
N ILE A 9 14.07 -4.28 0.89
CA ILE A 9 13.91 -5.68 1.31
C ILE A 9 12.62 -5.82 2.15
N LEU A 10 12.39 -4.93 3.10
CA LEU A 10 11.19 -4.97 3.94
C LEU A 10 9.92 -4.79 3.10
N LEU A 11 9.94 -3.86 2.13
CA LEU A 11 8.83 -3.66 1.21
C LEU A 11 8.57 -4.91 0.35
N ALA A 12 9.60 -5.52 -0.21
CA ALA A 12 9.47 -6.70 -1.04
C ALA A 12 8.88 -7.89 -0.26
N VAL A 13 9.35 -8.11 0.98
CA VAL A 13 8.82 -9.16 1.86
C VAL A 13 7.35 -8.90 2.19
N LEU A 14 7.00 -7.68 2.60
CA LEU A 14 5.62 -7.34 2.95
C LEU A 14 4.67 -7.45 1.76
N ILE A 15 5.09 -6.99 0.57
CA ILE A 15 4.30 -7.13 -0.65
C ILE A 15 4.07 -8.61 -0.94
N THR A 16 5.11 -9.43 -0.90
CA THR A 16 5.01 -10.87 -1.21
C THR A 16 4.05 -11.58 -0.25
N ILE A 17 4.17 -11.31 1.05
CA ILE A 17 3.26 -11.85 2.06
C ILE A 17 1.82 -11.41 1.77
N ALA A 18 1.61 -10.13 1.47
CA ALA A 18 0.27 -9.62 1.18
C ALA A 18 -0.33 -10.21 -0.08
N THR A 19 0.42 -10.37 -1.18
CA THR A 19 -0.09 -11.04 -2.38
C THR A 19 -0.42 -12.49 -2.10
N SER A 20 0.44 -13.22 -1.40
CA SER A 20 0.16 -14.62 -1.04
C SER A 20 -1.05 -14.74 -0.11
N SER A 21 -1.21 -13.83 0.85
CA SER A 21 -2.39 -13.80 1.73
C SER A 21 -3.67 -13.50 0.94
N LEU A 22 -3.70 -12.45 0.13
CA LEU A 22 -4.90 -12.12 -0.66
C LEU A 22 -5.24 -13.22 -1.67
N ALA A 23 -4.24 -13.84 -2.28
CA ALA A 23 -4.43 -14.98 -3.16
C ALA A 23 -4.99 -16.21 -2.40
N ALA A 24 -4.50 -16.47 -1.20
CA ALA A 24 -5.01 -17.55 -0.33
C ALA A 24 -6.45 -17.29 0.14
N LEU A 25 -6.84 -16.02 0.31
CA LEU A 25 -8.21 -15.61 0.57
C LEU A 25 -9.13 -15.73 -0.67
N GLY A 26 -8.58 -16.04 -1.84
CA GLY A 26 -9.33 -16.11 -3.09
C GLY A 26 -9.82 -14.75 -3.60
N GLU A 27 -9.31 -13.66 -3.02
CA GLU A 27 -9.72 -12.31 -3.38
C GLU A 27 -9.07 -11.96 -4.72
N SER A 28 -9.90 -11.73 -5.75
CA SER A 28 -9.46 -11.34 -7.10
C SER A 28 -9.67 -9.83 -7.34
N ARG A 29 -10.24 -9.12 -6.37
CA ARG A 29 -10.60 -7.71 -6.52
C ARG A 29 -9.35 -6.83 -6.47
N LEU A 30 -9.04 -6.21 -7.61
CA LEU A 30 -7.88 -5.33 -7.79
C LEU A 30 -7.81 -4.22 -6.72
N ASP A 31 -8.97 -3.68 -6.32
CA ASP A 31 -9.10 -2.63 -5.30
C ASP A 31 -8.48 -3.01 -3.96
N ALA A 32 -8.64 -4.28 -3.55
CA ALA A 32 -8.13 -4.79 -2.27
C ALA A 32 -6.60 -4.87 -2.30
N TYR A 33 -6.02 -5.38 -3.40
CA TYR A 33 -4.57 -5.43 -3.58
C TYR A 33 -3.94 -4.05 -3.54
N ILE A 34 -4.50 -3.11 -4.30
CA ILE A 34 -3.96 -1.74 -4.35
C ILE A 34 -4.06 -1.08 -2.96
N SER A 35 -5.15 -1.30 -2.24
CA SER A 35 -5.32 -0.76 -0.89
C SER A 35 -4.27 -1.29 0.09
N VAL A 36 -4.06 -2.60 0.11
CA VAL A 36 -3.08 -3.26 0.99
C VAL A 36 -1.65 -2.89 0.63
N PHE A 37 -1.32 -2.81 -0.66
CA PHE A 37 0.00 -2.36 -1.12
C PHE A 37 0.27 -0.90 -0.73
N THR A 38 -0.73 -0.04 -0.80
CA THR A 38 -0.59 1.34 -0.35
C THR A 38 -0.30 1.41 1.15
N LEU A 39 -1.05 0.64 1.95
CA LEU A 39 -0.85 0.56 3.39
C LEU A 39 0.57 0.06 3.74
N ILE A 40 1.04 -0.99 3.06
CA ILE A 40 2.38 -1.56 3.24
C ILE A 40 3.46 -0.54 2.93
N TYR A 41 3.30 0.21 1.84
CA TYR A 41 4.24 1.26 1.46
C TYR A 41 4.31 2.36 2.53
N PHE A 42 3.16 2.85 2.99
CA PHE A 42 3.10 3.87 4.04
C PHE A 42 3.64 3.35 5.38
N ALA A 43 3.30 2.12 5.79
CA ALA A 43 3.78 1.50 7.01
C ALA A 43 5.30 1.30 6.98
N SER A 44 5.85 0.76 5.90
CA SER A 44 7.31 0.59 5.70
C SER A 44 8.03 1.94 5.75
N THR A 45 7.45 2.95 5.09
CA THR A 45 7.98 4.31 5.07
C THR A 45 7.94 4.95 6.47
N ALA A 46 6.89 4.71 7.26
CA ALA A 46 6.77 5.21 8.63
C ALA A 46 7.76 4.53 9.60
N ILE A 47 7.95 3.21 9.49
CA ILE A 47 8.84 2.42 10.37
C ILE A 47 10.31 2.77 10.12
N ILE A 48 10.74 2.75 8.87
CA ILE A 48 12.16 2.95 8.53
C ILE A 48 12.48 4.45 8.43
N ARG A 49 11.45 5.32 8.30
CA ARG A 49 11.53 6.77 8.12
C ARG A 49 12.83 7.19 7.42
N PRO A 50 13.04 6.74 6.16
CA PRO A 50 14.22 7.14 5.43
C PRO A 50 14.21 8.66 5.35
N ARG A 51 15.30 9.31 5.79
CA ARG A 51 15.41 10.77 5.81
C ARG A 51 15.55 11.26 4.37
N ARG A 52 14.43 11.30 3.65
CA ARG A 52 14.37 11.71 2.24
C ARG A 52 14.40 13.24 2.18
N ARG A 53 15.31 13.78 1.37
CA ARG A 53 15.54 15.22 1.18
C ARG A 53 14.69 15.80 0.04
N THR A 54 13.95 14.95 -0.67
CA THR A 54 13.17 15.26 -1.88
C THR A 54 11.71 14.88 -1.71
N ILE A 55 10.83 15.56 -2.46
CA ILE A 55 9.38 15.29 -2.50
C ILE A 55 9.15 13.85 -2.97
N ASP A 56 8.40 13.10 -2.19
CA ASP A 56 8.15 11.67 -2.44
C ASP A 56 6.93 11.50 -3.34
N PHE A 57 7.14 11.68 -4.64
CA PHE A 57 6.08 11.58 -5.65
C PHE A 57 5.37 10.22 -5.63
N LEU A 58 6.08 9.15 -5.26
CA LEU A 58 5.52 7.81 -5.15
C LEU A 58 4.50 7.74 -4.01
N SER A 59 4.81 8.31 -2.85
CA SER A 59 3.90 8.41 -1.71
C SER A 59 2.64 9.20 -2.06
N ILE A 60 2.78 10.32 -2.80
CA ILE A 60 1.66 11.15 -3.23
C ILE A 60 0.76 10.38 -4.21
N ALA A 61 1.35 9.73 -5.21
CA ALA A 61 0.61 8.92 -6.17
C ALA A 61 -0.15 7.76 -5.48
N LEU A 62 0.52 7.06 -4.57
CA LEU A 62 -0.09 5.99 -3.78
C LEU A 62 -1.24 6.53 -2.92
N LEU A 63 -1.05 7.64 -2.22
CA LEU A 63 -2.11 8.25 -1.41
C LEU A 63 -3.32 8.65 -2.25
N ALA A 64 -3.09 9.23 -3.43
CA ALA A 64 -4.17 9.62 -4.33
C ALA A 64 -4.97 8.41 -4.82
N VAL A 65 -4.29 7.35 -5.25
CA VAL A 65 -4.92 6.10 -5.71
C VAL A 65 -5.68 5.42 -4.56
N PHE A 66 -5.07 5.34 -3.37
CA PHE A 66 -5.72 4.80 -2.19
C PHE A 66 -6.97 5.59 -1.80
N SER A 67 -6.87 6.92 -1.75
CA SER A 67 -8.00 7.78 -1.41
C SER A 67 -9.13 7.64 -2.42
N TYR A 68 -8.82 7.48 -3.71
CA TYR A 68 -9.80 7.24 -4.76
C TYR A 68 -10.52 5.90 -4.57
N ILE A 69 -9.78 4.82 -4.29
CA ILE A 69 -10.36 3.49 -4.06
C ILE A 69 -11.25 3.49 -2.80
N VAL A 70 -10.78 4.11 -1.72
CA VAL A 70 -11.57 4.25 -0.49
C VAL A 70 -12.84 5.05 -0.75
N ALA A 71 -12.77 6.13 -1.52
CA ALA A 71 -13.96 6.92 -1.87
C ALA A 71 -14.99 6.10 -2.65
N LEU A 72 -14.55 5.30 -3.64
CA LEU A 72 -15.43 4.38 -4.37
C LEU A 72 -16.07 3.35 -3.43
N LYS A 73 -15.30 2.80 -2.50
CA LYS A 73 -15.80 1.82 -1.54
C LYS A 73 -16.81 2.41 -0.55
N VAL A 74 -16.55 3.61 -0.05
CA VAL A 74 -17.47 4.33 0.82
C VAL A 74 -18.77 4.64 0.08
N MET A 75 -18.69 5.07 -1.19
CA MET A 75 -19.88 5.28 -2.01
C MET A 75 -20.67 3.99 -2.24
N GLU A 76 -19.99 2.87 -2.50
CA GLU A 76 -20.64 1.57 -2.66
C GLU A 76 -21.41 1.15 -1.40
N VAL A 77 -20.81 1.30 -0.22
CA VAL A 77 -21.47 1.04 1.08
C VAL A 77 -22.65 1.98 1.32
N LEU A 78 -22.53 3.26 0.93
CA LEU A 78 -23.64 4.22 1.07
C LEU A 78 -24.80 3.92 0.12
N ILE A 79 -24.53 3.37 -1.07
CA ILE A 79 -25.53 3.15 -2.13
C ILE A 79 -26.19 1.77 -2.00
N LYS A 80 -25.47 0.75 -1.53
CA LYS A 80 -26.02 -0.57 -1.20
C LYS A 80 -25.76 -0.87 0.28
N PRO A 81 -26.75 -0.61 1.17
CA PRO A 81 -26.67 -1.05 2.55
C PRO A 81 -26.72 -2.58 2.68
#